data_AF-A0A383CK18-F1
#
_entry.id   AF-A0A383CK18-F1
#
_cell.length_a   1.000
_cell.length_b   1.000
_cell.length_c   1.000
_cell.angle_alpha   90.00
_cell.angle_beta   90.00
_cell.angle_gamma   90.00
#
_symmetry.space_group_name_H-M   'P 1'
#
loop_
_entity.id
_entity.type
_entity.pdbx_description
1 polymer ?
#
loop_
_entity_poly.entity_id
_entity_poly.type
_entity_poly.pdbx_seq_one_letter_code
_entity_poly.pdbx_strand_id
1 'polypeptide(L)'
;VSLIKIILFNVLLLVGCALNKENIRSFQFTYEVDIESTNGGKLEVWLPVPKSNEVQTISALEINSSGLKYSIEDDKNNNKYLYINHEAGTNQPTKVTMIFNVLRKEHQNVNYSNVNPQKYLGSYAAVPIGGVFDKIISENNLSKHNVRGIYDHVLEGMHLGKQ
;
A
#
# COMPACT_ATOMS: atom_id res chain seq x y z
N VAL A 1 74.08 15.26 -18.50
CA VAL A 1 73.12 14.12 -18.54
C VAL A 1 72.61 13.90 -17.13
N SER A 2 71.43 14.40 -16.80
CA SER A 2 70.79 14.07 -15.52
C SER A 2 69.29 13.98 -15.78
N LEU A 3 68.78 12.75 -15.80
CA LEU A 3 67.39 12.40 -16.06
C LEU A 3 66.57 12.73 -14.81
N ILE A 4 65.67 13.71 -14.90
CA ILE A 4 64.64 13.95 -13.90
C ILE A 4 63.57 12.86 -14.09
N LYS A 5 63.52 11.89 -13.18
CA LYS A 5 62.46 10.88 -13.11
C LYS A 5 61.19 11.54 -12.57
N ILE A 6 60.23 11.80 -13.45
CA ILE A 6 58.87 12.20 -13.08
C ILE A 6 58.15 10.91 -12.63
N ILE A 7 57.92 10.78 -11.32
CA ILE A 7 57.09 9.72 -10.75
C ILE A 7 55.63 10.19 -10.86
N LEU A 8 54.90 9.68 -11.84
CA LEU A 8 53.44 9.84 -11.91
C LEU A 8 52.79 8.99 -10.81
N PHE A 9 52.35 9.65 -9.74
CA PHE A 9 51.53 9.03 -8.71
C PHE A 9 50.08 8.97 -9.21
N ASN A 10 49.71 7.88 -9.88
CA ASN A 10 48.32 7.60 -10.25
C ASN A 10 47.53 7.28 -8.98
N VAL A 11 46.87 8.30 -8.41
CA VAL A 11 45.85 8.11 -7.38
C VAL A 11 44.60 7.57 -8.07
N LEU A 12 44.42 6.25 -8.03
CA LEU A 12 43.16 5.61 -8.39
C LEU A 12 42.15 5.89 -7.28
N LEU A 13 41.42 7.00 -7.40
CA LEU A 13 40.23 7.26 -6.60
C LEU A 13 39.16 6.25 -7.00
N LEU A 14 39.11 5.12 -6.28
CA LEU A 14 37.94 4.26 -6.26
C LEU A 14 36.81 5.06 -5.59
N VAL A 15 36.05 5.79 -6.41
CA VAL A 15 34.71 6.23 -6.03
C VAL A 15 33.91 4.95 -5.87
N GLY A 16 33.92 4.41 -4.66
CA GLY A 16 32.97 3.38 -4.27
C GLY A 16 31.59 3.98 -4.39
N CYS A 17 30.92 3.72 -5.52
CA CYS A 17 29.48 3.82 -5.59
C CYS A 17 28.94 2.81 -4.57
N ALA A 18 28.76 3.25 -3.32
CA ALA A 18 27.75 2.68 -2.46
C ALA A 18 26.40 3.01 -3.11
N LEU A 19 26.05 2.27 -4.16
CA LEU A 19 24.68 2.20 -4.62
C LEU A 19 23.93 1.59 -3.42
N ASN A 20 23.27 2.44 -2.63
CA ASN A 20 22.14 2.00 -1.83
C ASN A 20 21.19 1.32 -2.81
N LYS A 21 21.29 0.00 -2.93
CA LYS A 21 20.39 -0.78 -3.76
C LYS A 21 19.05 -0.69 -3.06
N GLU A 22 18.26 0.33 -3.39
CA GLU A 22 16.88 0.42 -2.94
C GLU A 22 16.26 -0.95 -3.20
N ASN A 23 15.73 -1.57 -2.15
CA ASN A 23 15.18 -2.91 -2.23
C ASN A 23 13.87 -2.83 -3.02
N ILE A 24 14.03 -2.90 -4.34
CA ILE A 24 12.96 -2.79 -5.32
C ILE A 24 12.53 -4.21 -5.71
N ARG A 25 11.23 -4.44 -5.66
CA ARG A 25 10.60 -5.66 -6.15
C ARG A 25 9.71 -5.31 -7.34
N SER A 26 9.81 -6.14 -8.38
CA SER A 26 8.94 -6.08 -9.55
C SER A 26 8.15 -7.38 -9.63
N PHE A 27 6.85 -7.26 -9.81
CA PHE A 27 5.96 -8.41 -9.98
C PHE A 27 4.71 -7.99 -10.75
N GLN A 28 4.05 -8.96 -11.36
CA GLN A 28 2.70 -8.80 -11.89
C GLN A 28 1.70 -9.27 -10.84
N PHE A 29 0.64 -8.51 -10.67
CA PHE A 29 -0.46 -8.85 -9.78
C PHE A 29 -1.69 -9.15 -10.62
N THR A 30 -2.32 -10.29 -10.33
CA THR A 30 -3.59 -10.70 -10.93
C THR A 30 -4.62 -10.80 -9.82
N TYR A 31 -5.66 -9.97 -9.90
CA TYR A 31 -6.80 -9.99 -9.00
C TYR A 31 -8.00 -10.57 -9.73
N GLU A 32 -8.54 -11.67 -9.22
CA GLU A 32 -9.72 -12.33 -9.79
C GLU A 32 -10.84 -12.36 -8.76
N VAL A 33 -12.04 -12.02 -9.23
CA VAL A 33 -13.27 -12.11 -8.45
C VAL A 33 -14.28 -12.91 -9.23
N ASP A 34 -14.62 -14.08 -8.71
CA ASP A 34 -15.74 -14.88 -9.18
C ASP A 34 -17.04 -14.35 -8.59
N ILE A 35 -17.98 -14.00 -9.46
CA ILE A 35 -19.31 -13.49 -9.10
C ILE A 35 -20.32 -14.56 -9.50
N GLU A 36 -21.04 -15.10 -8.52
CA GLU A 36 -22.14 -16.02 -8.79
C GLU A 36 -23.25 -15.33 -9.59
N SER A 37 -24.09 -16.12 -10.26
CA SER A 37 -25.25 -15.53 -10.93
C SER A 37 -26.17 -14.87 -9.91
N THR A 38 -26.59 -13.64 -10.19
CA THR A 38 -27.61 -12.97 -9.38
C THR A 38 -29.04 -13.39 -9.76
N ASN A 39 -29.20 -14.33 -10.70
CA ASN A 39 -30.48 -14.77 -11.27
C ASN A 39 -31.36 -13.59 -11.72
N GLY A 40 -30.74 -12.57 -12.33
CA GLY A 40 -31.41 -11.35 -12.78
C GLY A 40 -31.63 -10.28 -11.69
N GLY A 41 -31.22 -10.53 -10.45
CA GLY A 41 -31.21 -9.52 -9.38
C GLY A 41 -30.09 -8.49 -9.57
N LYS A 42 -30.29 -7.26 -9.10
CA LYS A 42 -29.29 -6.19 -9.22
C LYS A 42 -27.91 -6.63 -8.71
N LEU A 43 -26.87 -6.35 -9.50
CA LEU A 43 -25.48 -6.56 -9.14
C LEU A 43 -24.81 -5.21 -8.86
N GLU A 44 -24.18 -5.07 -7.69
CA GLU A 44 -23.43 -3.88 -7.30
C GLU A 44 -22.11 -4.31 -6.66
N VAL A 45 -20.98 -3.90 -7.25
CA VAL A 45 -19.64 -4.38 -6.87
C VAL A 45 -18.63 -3.24 -6.87
N TRP A 46 -17.78 -3.20 -5.84
CA TRP A 46 -16.64 -2.30 -5.73
C TRP A 46 -15.36 -3.10 -5.54
N LEU A 47 -14.42 -2.99 -6.48
CA LEU A 47 -13.12 -3.67 -6.41
C LEU A 47 -11.99 -2.64 -6.29
N PRO A 48 -11.01 -2.84 -5.38
CA PRO A 48 -9.93 -1.88 -5.22
C PRO A 48 -9.05 -1.80 -6.47
N VAL A 49 -8.80 -0.59 -6.96
CA VAL A 49 -7.91 -0.34 -8.10
C VAL A 49 -6.57 0.16 -7.57
N PRO A 50 -5.45 -0.46 -7.98
CA PRO A 50 -4.13 -0.10 -7.48
C PRO A 50 -3.74 1.33 -7.91
N LYS A 51 -3.00 2.02 -7.04
CA LYS A 51 -2.55 3.40 -7.26
C LYS A 51 -1.03 3.51 -7.13
N SER A 52 -0.44 4.35 -7.96
CA SER A 52 0.97 4.75 -7.85
C SER A 52 1.15 5.81 -6.76
N ASN A 53 2.26 5.73 -6.04
CA ASN A 53 2.69 6.69 -5.04
C ASN A 53 4.23 6.68 -4.93
N GLU A 54 4.77 7.31 -3.89
CA GLU A 54 6.20 7.51 -3.66
C GLU A 54 7.00 6.20 -3.53
N VAL A 55 6.35 5.11 -3.11
CA VAL A 55 6.99 3.78 -2.92
C VAL A 55 6.53 2.74 -3.94
N GLN A 56 5.61 3.08 -4.84
CA GLN A 56 5.01 2.12 -5.74
C GLN A 56 4.64 2.74 -7.09
N THR A 57 5.03 2.10 -8.17
CA THR A 57 4.56 2.42 -9.52
C THR A 57 3.70 1.29 -10.05
N ILE A 58 2.49 1.64 -10.49
CA ILE A 58 1.55 0.76 -11.18
C ILE A 58 1.61 1.06 -12.68
N SER A 59 1.67 0.02 -13.49
CA SER A 59 1.64 0.14 -14.95
C SER A 59 0.91 -1.04 -15.58
N ALA A 60 0.55 -0.90 -16.87
CA ALA A 60 -0.16 -1.93 -17.64
C ALA A 60 -1.42 -2.47 -16.91
N LEU A 61 -2.23 -1.56 -16.36
CA LEU A 61 -3.50 -1.93 -15.75
C LEU A 61 -4.48 -2.36 -16.85
N GLU A 62 -4.86 -3.62 -16.82
CA GLU A 62 -5.85 -4.22 -17.69
C GLU A 62 -7.02 -4.74 -16.84
N ILE A 63 -8.24 -4.45 -17.27
CA ILE A 63 -9.47 -4.83 -16.59
C ILE A 63 -10.33 -5.60 -17.59
N ASN A 64 -10.70 -6.81 -17.21
CA ASN A 64 -11.71 -7.60 -17.90
C ASN A 64 -12.92 -7.76 -16.97
N SER A 65 -14.01 -7.08 -17.29
CA SER A 65 -15.27 -7.12 -16.55
C SER A 65 -16.28 -8.13 -17.13
N SER A 66 -15.84 -8.98 -18.06
CA SER A 66 -16.70 -9.94 -18.76
C SER A 66 -17.95 -9.31 -19.39
N GLY A 67 -17.79 -8.10 -19.95
CA GLY A 67 -18.86 -7.35 -20.61
C GLY A 67 -19.73 -6.49 -19.70
N LEU A 68 -19.55 -6.56 -18.37
CA LEU A 68 -20.21 -5.65 -17.44
C LEU A 68 -19.65 -4.24 -17.60
N LYS A 69 -20.54 -3.24 -17.68
CA LYS A 69 -20.13 -1.84 -17.68
C LYS A 69 -19.55 -1.47 -16.30
N TYR A 70 -18.44 -0.73 -16.30
CA TYR A 70 -17.80 -0.27 -15.08
C TYR A 70 -17.31 1.18 -15.22
N SER A 71 -17.15 1.84 -14.06
CA SER A 71 -16.42 3.09 -13.89
C SER A 71 -15.22 2.86 -12.97
N ILE A 72 -14.24 3.77 -13.01
CA ILE A 72 -13.21 3.88 -11.96
C ILE A 72 -13.48 5.18 -11.22
N GLU A 73 -13.69 5.08 -9.92
CA GLU A 73 -14.08 6.18 -9.05
C GLU A 73 -13.09 6.36 -7.90
N ASP A 74 -13.10 7.54 -7.27
CA ASP A 74 -12.27 7.86 -6.11
C ASP A 74 -13.13 7.93 -4.84
N ASP A 75 -12.63 7.39 -3.73
CA ASP A 75 -13.24 7.61 -2.42
C ASP A 75 -12.81 8.94 -1.80
N LYS A 76 -13.37 9.28 -0.63
CA LYS A 76 -13.01 10.49 0.14
C LYS A 76 -11.52 10.58 0.54
N ASN A 77 -10.80 9.47 0.47
CA ASN A 77 -9.37 9.34 0.79
C ASN A 77 -8.50 9.23 -0.48
N ASN A 78 -9.07 9.46 -1.67
CA ASN A 78 -8.41 9.31 -2.97
C ASN A 78 -7.90 7.89 -3.27
N ASN A 79 -8.53 6.86 -2.68
CA ASN A 79 -8.38 5.49 -3.12
C ASN A 79 -9.26 5.26 -4.35
N LYS A 80 -8.72 4.54 -5.34
CA LYS A 80 -9.47 4.21 -6.54
C LYS A 80 -10.17 2.87 -6.39
N TYR A 81 -11.38 2.77 -6.92
CA TYR A 81 -12.10 1.51 -7.02
C TYR A 81 -12.80 1.41 -8.38
N LEU A 82 -12.85 0.19 -8.89
CA LEU A 82 -13.69 -0.20 -10.00
C LEU A 82 -15.09 -0.38 -9.46
N TYR A 83 -16.06 0.28 -10.08
CA TYR A 83 -17.46 0.20 -9.72
C TYR A 83 -18.26 -0.41 -10.85
N ILE A 84 -18.99 -1.49 -10.55
CA ILE A 84 -19.97 -2.10 -11.44
C ILE A 84 -21.33 -1.93 -10.78
N ASN A 85 -22.25 -1.30 -11.51
CA ASN A 85 -23.66 -1.29 -11.17
C ASN A 85 -24.47 -1.80 -12.36
N HIS A 86 -25.10 -2.96 -12.21
CA HIS A 86 -25.87 -3.61 -13.26
C HIS A 86 -27.25 -4.00 -12.74
N GLU A 87 -28.25 -3.19 -13.05
CA GLU A 87 -29.64 -3.34 -12.57
C GLU A 87 -30.25 -4.69 -12.93
N ALA A 88 -29.98 -5.19 -14.14
CA ALA A 88 -30.49 -6.48 -14.61
C ALA A 88 -29.66 -7.69 -14.14
N GLY A 89 -28.60 -7.47 -13.36
CA GLY A 89 -27.79 -8.57 -12.82
C GLY A 89 -27.05 -9.41 -13.85
N THR A 90 -26.70 -10.64 -13.45
CA THR A 90 -26.11 -11.67 -14.30
C THR A 90 -26.94 -12.95 -14.23
N ASN A 91 -27.08 -13.63 -15.37
CA ASN A 91 -27.78 -14.93 -15.44
C ASN A 91 -26.82 -16.12 -15.44
N GLN A 92 -25.51 -15.86 -15.42
CA GLN A 92 -24.46 -16.86 -15.39
C GLN A 92 -23.34 -16.39 -14.47
N PRO A 93 -22.59 -17.31 -13.83
CA PRO A 93 -21.37 -16.96 -13.12
C PRO A 93 -20.45 -16.14 -14.03
N THR A 94 -19.88 -15.07 -13.49
CA THR A 94 -19.09 -14.11 -14.23
C THR A 94 -17.80 -13.83 -13.47
N LYS A 95 -16.67 -13.70 -14.17
CA LYS A 95 -15.38 -13.38 -13.56
C LYS A 95 -14.97 -11.96 -13.91
N VAL A 96 -14.52 -11.20 -12.91
CA VAL A 96 -13.84 -9.92 -13.11
C VAL A 96 -12.36 -10.12 -12.82
N THR A 97 -11.50 -9.74 -13.76
CA THR A 97 -10.05 -9.86 -13.64
C THR A 97 -9.39 -8.49 -13.79
N MET A 98 -8.45 -8.16 -12.91
CA MET A 98 -7.55 -7.02 -13.04
C MET A 98 -6.10 -7.49 -13.02
N ILE A 99 -5.34 -7.14 -14.05
CA ILE A 99 -3.92 -7.48 -14.17
C ILE A 99 -3.13 -6.19 -14.23
N PHE A 100 -2.03 -6.09 -13.47
CA PHE A 100 -1.17 -4.93 -13.50
C PHE A 100 0.24 -5.27 -13.06
N ASN A 101 1.20 -4.49 -13.55
CA ASN A 101 2.59 -4.56 -13.13
C ASN A 101 2.82 -3.64 -11.94
N VAL A 102 3.59 -4.12 -10.97
CA VAL A 102 3.94 -3.39 -9.75
C VAL A 102 5.45 -3.29 -9.66
N LEU A 103 5.97 -2.07 -9.58
CA LEU A 103 7.33 -1.79 -9.13
C LEU A 103 7.25 -1.17 -7.74
N ARG A 104 7.66 -1.89 -6.70
CA ARG A 104 7.55 -1.45 -5.31
C ARG A 104 8.92 -1.31 -4.65
N LYS A 105 9.14 -0.20 -3.99
CA LYS A 105 10.29 0.07 -3.12
C LYS A 105 9.96 -0.38 -1.70
N GLU A 106 10.92 -0.97 -1.01
CA GLU A 106 10.81 -1.23 0.42
C GLU A 106 10.49 0.07 1.18
N HIS A 107 9.52 -0.02 2.08
CA HIS A 107 8.97 1.14 2.75
C HIS A 107 9.91 1.60 3.86
N GLN A 108 10.46 2.81 3.72
CA GLN A 108 11.28 3.50 4.73
C GLN A 108 10.51 4.72 5.28
N ASN A 109 11.20 5.68 5.92
CA ASN A 109 10.60 6.96 6.27
C ASN A 109 10.35 7.78 5.00
N VAL A 110 9.18 7.59 4.39
CA VAL A 110 8.77 8.26 3.16
C VAL A 110 7.78 9.36 3.47
N ASN A 111 8.04 10.55 2.93
CA ASN A 111 7.11 11.68 2.97
C ASN A 111 6.11 11.55 1.83
N TYR A 112 4.85 11.31 2.19
CA TYR A 112 3.76 11.23 1.23
C TYR A 112 3.19 12.62 0.94
N SER A 113 3.11 12.97 -0.34
CA SER A 113 2.68 14.29 -0.84
C SER A 113 1.26 14.71 -0.45
N ASN A 114 0.39 13.76 -0.10
CA ASN A 114 -1.05 13.99 0.10
C ASN A 114 -1.61 13.45 1.43
N VAL A 115 -0.75 13.30 2.45
CA VAL A 115 -1.19 12.85 3.78
C VAL A 115 -1.28 14.05 4.73
N ASN A 116 -2.49 14.32 5.22
CA ASN A 116 -2.70 15.25 6.33
C ASN A 116 -2.92 14.43 7.62
N PRO A 117 -1.94 14.36 8.54
CA PRO A 117 -2.07 13.60 9.79
C PRO A 117 -3.27 14.00 10.64
N GLN A 118 -3.71 15.27 10.57
CA GLN A 118 -4.83 15.78 11.37
C GLN A 118 -6.16 15.07 11.05
N LYS A 119 -6.31 14.54 9.82
CA LYS A 119 -7.50 13.76 9.45
C LYS A 119 -7.62 12.43 10.21
N TYR A 120 -6.54 11.96 10.83
CA TYR A 120 -6.45 10.63 11.44
C TYR A 120 -6.31 10.65 12.97
N LEU A 121 -6.24 11.83 13.60
CA LEU A 121 -6.09 11.96 15.05
C LEU A 121 -7.44 11.99 15.79
N GLY A 122 -8.56 12.12 15.06
CA GLY A 122 -9.90 12.15 15.64
C GLY A 122 -10.41 10.75 15.99
N SER A 123 -11.28 10.69 17.01
CA SER A 123 -11.98 9.46 17.40
C SER A 123 -12.96 9.03 16.30
N TYR A 124 -13.11 7.72 16.12
CA TYR A 124 -14.25 7.14 15.40
C TYR A 124 -14.64 5.80 16.03
N ALA A 125 -15.76 5.22 15.60
CA ALA A 125 -16.40 4.10 16.29
C ALA A 125 -15.45 2.92 16.59
N ALA A 126 -14.55 2.57 15.67
CA ALA A 126 -13.62 1.44 15.85
C ALA A 126 -12.27 1.83 16.49
N VAL A 127 -11.95 3.11 16.58
CA VAL A 127 -10.73 3.62 17.24
C VAL A 127 -11.13 4.77 18.15
N PRO A 128 -11.59 4.45 19.38
CA PRO A 128 -11.88 5.47 20.38
C PRO A 128 -10.58 6.10 20.87
N ILE A 129 -10.65 7.35 21.34
CA ILE A 129 -9.52 8.01 22.02
C ILE A 129 -9.91 8.38 23.45
N GLY A 130 -8.91 8.53 24.31
CA GLY A 130 -9.08 8.94 25.70
C GLY A 130 -9.52 7.82 26.65
N GLY A 131 -9.95 8.20 27.85
CA GLY A 131 -10.58 7.29 28.82
C GLY A 131 -9.66 6.16 29.25
N VAL A 132 -10.05 4.90 29.00
CA VAL A 132 -9.21 3.73 29.33
C VAL A 132 -7.87 3.76 28.58
N PHE A 133 -7.83 4.35 27.38
CA PHE A 133 -6.60 4.44 26.60
C PHE A 133 -5.61 5.43 27.21
N ASP A 134 -6.06 6.54 27.81
CA ASP A 134 -5.18 7.48 28.52
C ASP A 134 -4.48 6.78 29.68
N LYS A 135 -5.25 5.96 30.41
CA LYS A 135 -4.74 5.16 31.52
C LYS A 135 -3.71 4.15 31.02
N ILE A 136 -4.02 3.35 29.99
CA ILE A 136 -3.09 2.38 29.40
C ILE A 136 -1.80 3.06 28.92
N ILE A 137 -1.91 4.21 28.23
CA ILE A 137 -0.76 4.96 27.73
C ILE A 137 0.13 5.42 28.89
N SER A 138 -0.46 6.01 29.93
CA SER A 138 0.30 6.52 31.08
C SER A 138 0.93 5.41 31.92
N GLU A 139 0.19 4.34 32.24
CA GLU A 139 0.67 3.23 33.09
C GLU A 139 1.77 2.42 32.42
N ASN A 140 1.78 2.33 31.09
CA ASN A 140 2.77 1.57 30.32
C ASN A 140 3.84 2.47 29.67
N ASN A 141 3.87 3.77 30.00
CA ASN A 141 4.82 4.74 29.44
C ASN A 141 4.88 4.75 27.90
N LEU A 142 3.72 4.60 27.25
CA LEU A 142 3.63 4.54 25.80
C LEU A 142 3.80 5.93 25.19
N SER A 143 4.49 6.02 24.05
CA SER A 143 4.80 7.31 23.42
C SER A 143 4.82 7.22 21.90
N LYS A 144 4.31 8.26 21.23
CA LYS A 144 4.41 8.42 19.77
C LYS A 144 5.84 8.45 19.24
N HIS A 145 6.81 8.75 20.10
CA HIS A 145 8.24 8.74 19.76
C HIS A 145 8.84 7.33 19.81
N ASN A 146 8.13 6.36 20.40
CA ASN A 146 8.50 4.95 20.43
C ASN A 146 7.32 4.09 19.97
N VAL A 147 7.03 4.15 18.67
CA VAL A 147 5.95 3.36 18.05
C VAL A 147 6.18 1.86 18.21
N ARG A 148 7.45 1.41 18.28
CA ARG A 148 7.76 0.00 18.52
C ARG A 148 7.29 -0.46 19.91
N GLY A 149 7.50 0.34 20.94
CA GLY A 149 6.99 0.04 22.29
C GLY A 149 5.46 -0.05 22.34
N ILE A 150 4.74 0.79 21.57
CA ILE A 150 3.28 0.67 21.42
C ILE A 150 2.90 -0.66 20.77
N TYR A 151 3.58 -1.02 19.69
CA TYR A 151 3.35 -2.28 18.97
C TYR A 151 3.58 -3.50 19.85
N ASP A 152 4.70 -3.53 20.58
CA ASP A 152 5.07 -4.65 21.45
C ASP A 152 4.05 -4.82 22.58
N HIS A 153 3.61 -3.73 23.22
CA HIS A 153 2.58 -3.78 24.25
C HIS A 153 1.26 -4.40 23.75
N VAL A 154 0.82 -4.01 22.54
CA VAL A 154 -0.39 -4.59 21.93
C VAL A 154 -0.18 -6.08 21.60
N LEU A 155 0.97 -6.44 21.03
CA LEU A 155 1.27 -7.81 20.65
C LEU A 155 1.34 -8.76 21.85
N GLU A 156 1.87 -8.30 22.98
CA GLU A 156 1.97 -9.06 24.22
C GLU A 156 0.63 -9.16 24.95
N GLY A 157 -0.17 -8.10 24.93
CA GLY A 157 -1.44 -8.03 25.65
C GLY A 157 -2.65 -8.60 24.90
N MET A 158 -2.60 -8.67 23.57
CA MET A 158 -3.73 -9.10 22.74
C MET A 158 -3.64 -10.58 22.37
N HIS A 159 -4.57 -11.39 22.87
CA HIS A 159 -4.70 -12.78 22.42
C HIS A 159 -5.53 -12.83 21.14
N LEU A 160 -4.94 -13.35 20.06
CA LEU A 160 -5.70 -13.64 18.84
C LEU A 160 -6.60 -14.83 19.12
N GLY A 161 -7.91 -14.58 19.20
CA GLY A 161 -8.92 -15.64 19.24
C GLY A 161 -8.93 -16.38 17.91
N LYS A 162 -8.05 -17.37 17.75
CA LYS A 162 -8.20 -18.39 16.71
C LYS A 162 -9.26 -19.37 17.19
N GLN A 163 -10.39 -19.42 16.49
CA GLN A 163 -11.31 -20.55 16.54
C GLN A 163 -10.73 -21.73 15.77
#